data_AF-A0AAJ1QLZ5-F1
#
_entry.id   AF-A0AAJ1QLZ5-F1
#
_cell.length_a   1.000
_cell.length_b   1.000
_cell.length_c   1.000
_cell.angle_alpha   90.00
_cell.angle_beta   90.00
_cell.angle_gamma   90.00
#
_symmetry.space_group_name_H-M   'P 1'
#
loop_
_entity.id
_entity.type
_entity.pdbx_description
1 polymer ?
#
loop_
_entity_poly.entity_id
_entity_poly.type
_entity_poly.pdbx_seq_one_letter_code
_entity_poly.pdbx_strand_id
1 'polypeptide(L)'
;MQTVMRKTQRKGTRSTQNVNRFKNTEKKMTLFEMFERFMSYKQTEGLAKPTIQGYYEHFHYLNDYLGGDVPNEEVTVELFREYIGYMLNDQCLQPTTVNVRIRTNRAFLRYCYQEGWIEALFTKNLSQLNSLKMKYRHLHQQK
;
A
#
# COMPACT_ATOMS: atom_id res chain seq x y z
N MET A 1 42.38 7.45 -10.91
CA MET A 1 41.30 6.67 -11.56
C MET A 1 40.00 6.97 -10.83
N GLN A 2 39.07 7.70 -11.44
CA GLN A 2 37.77 8.03 -10.83
C GLN A 2 36.67 7.15 -11.45
N THR A 3 36.06 6.30 -10.63
CA THR A 3 34.95 5.42 -11.03
C THR A 3 33.67 6.24 -11.14
N VAL A 4 33.21 6.50 -12.36
CA VAL A 4 31.92 7.15 -12.62
C VAL A 4 30.80 6.12 -12.42
N MET A 5 30.13 6.16 -11.27
CA MET A 5 28.89 5.40 -11.07
C MET A 5 27.80 5.94 -12.01
N ARG A 6 27.40 5.13 -13.00
CA ARG A 6 26.25 5.43 -13.86
C ARG A 6 24.96 5.36 -13.03
N LYS A 7 24.29 6.51 -12.85
CA LYS A 7 22.94 6.57 -12.27
C LYS A 7 21.99 5.71 -13.10
N THR A 8 21.40 4.69 -12.48
CA THR A 8 20.32 3.89 -13.06
C THR A 8 19.13 4.79 -13.40
N GLN A 9 18.90 5.03 -14.69
CA GLN A 9 17.71 5.69 -15.21
C GLN A 9 16.49 4.83 -14.87
N ARG A 10 15.73 5.20 -13.83
CA ARG A 10 14.39 4.63 -13.60
C ARG A 10 13.46 5.16 -14.68
N LYS A 11 13.29 4.38 -15.74
CA LYS A 11 12.34 4.62 -16.82
C LYS A 11 10.92 4.42 -16.27
N GLY A 12 10.17 5.50 -16.17
CA GLY A 12 8.81 5.49 -15.63
C GLY A 12 8.24 6.89 -15.61
N THR A 13 7.95 7.44 -16.79
CA THR A 13 7.15 8.65 -16.94
C THR A 13 5.82 8.39 -16.26
N ARG A 14 5.50 9.16 -15.20
CA ARG A 14 4.22 9.07 -14.51
C ARG A 14 3.14 9.59 -15.46
N SER A 15 2.59 8.69 -16.28
CA SER A 15 1.38 8.94 -17.04
C SER A 15 0.28 9.28 -16.06
N THR A 16 -0.01 10.57 -15.91
CA THR A 16 -1.18 11.06 -15.19
C THR A 16 -2.32 10.95 -16.18
N GLN A 17 -2.73 9.72 -16.49
CA GLN A 17 -3.95 9.51 -17.26
C GLN A 17 -5.12 9.97 -16.40
N ASN A 18 -5.77 11.02 -16.90
CA ASN A 18 -7.02 11.54 -16.39
C ASN A 18 -8.10 10.51 -16.76
N VAL A 19 -8.31 9.52 -15.89
CA VAL A 19 -9.30 8.46 -16.13
C VAL A 19 -10.68 9.08 -15.92
N ASN A 20 -11.36 9.39 -17.03
CA ASN A 20 -12.80 9.61 -17.06
C ASN A 20 -13.48 8.37 -16.45
N ARG A 21 -13.91 8.50 -15.20
CA ARG A 21 -14.47 7.40 -14.39
C ARG A 21 -15.89 7.08 -14.85
N PHE A 22 -16.06 5.93 -15.48
CA PHE A 22 -17.32 5.20 -15.34
C PHE A 22 -17.44 4.78 -13.88
N LYS A 23 -18.36 5.41 -13.15
CA LYS A 23 -18.71 5.02 -11.77
C LYS A 23 -19.45 3.68 -11.84
N ASN A 24 -18.70 2.59 -11.71
CA ASN A 24 -19.25 1.26 -11.48
C ASN A 24 -18.87 0.80 -10.07
N THR A 25 -19.16 1.62 -9.06
CA THR A 25 -19.06 1.21 -7.64
C THR A 25 -20.11 0.17 -7.25
N GLU A 26 -20.89 -0.36 -8.20
CA GLU A 26 -21.93 -1.38 -7.97
C GLU A 26 -21.40 -2.82 -7.95
N LYS A 27 -20.12 -3.06 -8.25
CA LYS A 27 -19.57 -4.42 -8.22
C LYS A 27 -19.18 -4.82 -6.81
N LYS A 28 -20.08 -5.53 -6.12
CA LYS A 28 -19.77 -6.22 -4.85
C LYS A 28 -18.59 -7.16 -5.08
N MET A 29 -17.48 -6.89 -4.40
CA MET A 29 -16.26 -7.68 -4.48
C MET A 29 -15.61 -7.71 -3.12
N THR A 30 -15.03 -8.85 -2.76
CA THR A 30 -14.29 -8.94 -1.49
C THR A 30 -12.86 -8.40 -1.63
N LEU A 31 -12.24 -8.08 -0.50
CA LEU A 31 -10.86 -7.63 -0.45
C LEU A 31 -9.91 -8.68 -1.02
N PHE A 32 -10.14 -9.95 -0.74
CA PHE A 32 -9.39 -11.08 -1.31
C PHE A 32 -9.55 -11.15 -2.83
N GLU A 33 -10.78 -11.08 -3.36
CA GLU A 33 -11.03 -11.09 -4.81
C GLU A 33 -10.35 -9.91 -5.52
N MET A 34 -10.38 -8.72 -4.92
CA MET A 34 -9.65 -7.56 -5.42
C MET A 34 -8.14 -7.83 -5.44
N PHE A 35 -7.61 -8.45 -4.38
CA PHE A 35 -6.19 -8.76 -4.26
C PHE A 35 -5.72 -9.80 -5.28
N GLU A 36 -6.48 -10.86 -5.51
CA GLU A 36 -6.16 -11.88 -6.53
C GLU A 36 -6.10 -11.29 -7.94
N ARG A 37 -7.05 -10.41 -8.29
CA ARG A 37 -7.02 -9.67 -9.57
C ARG A 37 -5.79 -8.77 -9.68
N PHE A 38 -5.46 -8.08 -8.59
CA PHE A 38 -4.26 -7.25 -8.51
C PHE A 38 -2.98 -8.10 -8.68
N MET A 39 -2.90 -9.27 -8.05
CA MET A 39 -1.75 -10.16 -8.15
C MET A 39 -1.61 -10.74 -9.55
N SER A 40 -2.72 -11.08 -10.20
CA SER A 40 -2.74 -11.47 -11.62
C SER A 40 -2.14 -10.37 -12.49
N TYR A 41 -2.53 -9.11 -12.29
CA TYR A 41 -1.92 -7.97 -12.97
C TYR A 41 -0.42 -7.84 -12.67
N LYS A 42 0.00 -7.93 -11.40
CA LYS A 42 1.41 -7.80 -10.99
C LYS A 42 2.32 -8.90 -11.54
N GLN A 43 1.80 -10.10 -11.74
CA GLN A 43 2.54 -11.19 -12.35
C GLN A 43 2.86 -10.91 -13.83
N THR A 44 2.01 -10.17 -14.54
CA THR A 44 2.26 -9.77 -15.94
C THR A 44 3.36 -8.70 -16.10
N GLU A 45 3.71 -7.97 -15.03
CA GLU A 45 4.76 -6.93 -15.07
C GLU A 45 6.19 -7.50 -15.11
N GLY A 46 6.36 -8.83 -15.05
CA GLY A 46 7.68 -9.47 -15.03
C GLY A 46 8.48 -9.22 -13.75
N LEU A 47 7.80 -9.02 -12.61
CA LEU A 47 8.45 -8.79 -11.32
C LEU A 47 9.17 -10.04 -10.84
N ALA A 48 10.28 -9.84 -10.12
CA ALA A 48 11.01 -10.93 -9.48
C ALA A 48 10.14 -11.67 -8.45
N LYS A 49 10.32 -13.00 -8.33
CA LYS A 49 9.56 -13.85 -7.40
C LYS A 49 9.54 -13.32 -5.95
N PRO A 50 10.65 -12.83 -5.36
CA PRO A 50 10.63 -12.28 -4.01
C PRO A 50 9.72 -11.04 -3.88
N THR A 51 9.63 -10.23 -4.93
CA THR A 51 8.73 -9.07 -4.95
C THR A 51 7.28 -9.51 -4.92
N ILE A 52 6.91 -10.52 -5.72
CA ILE A 52 5.58 -11.11 -5.71
C ILE A 52 5.25 -11.70 -4.34
N GLN A 53 6.18 -12.44 -3.74
CA GLN A 53 5.99 -13.01 -2.39
C GLN A 53 5.77 -11.92 -1.34
N GLY A 54 6.50 -10.80 -1.42
CA GLY A 54 6.31 -9.68 -0.51
C GLY A 54 4.92 -9.04 -0.59
N TYR A 55 4.28 -9.05 -1.77
CA TYR A 55 2.88 -8.61 -1.86
C TYR A 55 1.95 -9.53 -1.08
N TYR A 56 2.04 -10.86 -1.28
CA TYR A 56 1.23 -11.83 -0.54
C TYR A 56 1.45 -11.74 0.97
N GLU A 57 2.70 -11.66 1.41
CA GLU A 57 3.03 -11.56 2.83
C GLU A 57 2.43 -10.29 3.47
N HIS A 58 2.54 -9.14 2.79
CA HIS A 58 2.04 -7.88 3.33
C HIS A 58 0.51 -7.79 3.30
N PHE A 59 -0.13 -8.49 2.37
CA PHE A 59 -1.57 -8.68 2.35
C PHE A 59 -2.03 -9.62 3.47
N HIS A 60 -1.31 -10.72 3.72
CA HIS A 60 -1.60 -11.62 4.82
C HIS A 60 -1.63 -10.88 6.17
N TYR A 61 -0.64 -10.01 6.44
CA TYR A 61 -0.65 -9.17 7.64
C TYR A 61 -1.88 -8.24 7.76
N LEU A 62 -2.39 -7.73 6.63
CA LEU A 62 -3.62 -6.95 6.62
C LEU A 62 -4.83 -7.84 6.91
N ASN A 63 -4.91 -9.00 6.26
CA ASN A 63 -6.00 -9.96 6.46
C ASN A 63 -6.06 -10.45 7.92
N ASP A 64 -4.92 -10.73 8.53
CA ASP A 64 -4.84 -11.14 9.93
C ASP A 64 -5.33 -10.02 10.87
N TYR A 65 -5.01 -8.76 10.55
CA TYR A 65 -5.52 -7.61 11.30
C TYR A 65 -7.05 -7.46 11.17
N LEU A 66 -7.59 -7.68 9.98
CA LEU A 66 -9.03 -7.57 9.73
C LEU A 66 -9.83 -8.74 10.33
N GLY A 67 -9.15 -9.86 10.63
CA GLY A 67 -9.80 -11.06 11.15
C GLY A 67 -10.69 -11.78 10.12
N GLY A 68 -10.58 -11.42 8.84
CA GLY A 68 -11.40 -11.99 7.78
C GLY A 68 -11.42 -11.13 6.51
N ASP A 69 -12.10 -11.66 5.50
CA ASP A 69 -12.32 -10.98 4.23
C ASP A 69 -13.46 -9.94 4.38
N VAL A 70 -13.27 -8.76 3.81
CA VAL A 70 -14.20 -7.62 3.94
C VAL A 70 -14.69 -7.19 2.56
N PRO A 71 -15.93 -6.70 2.45
CA PRO A 71 -16.47 -6.23 1.18
C PRO A 71 -15.83 -4.88 0.78
N ASN A 72 -15.85 -4.56 -0.52
CA ASN A 72 -15.19 -3.38 -1.07
C ASN A 72 -15.71 -2.06 -0.49
N GLU A 73 -16.96 -1.99 -0.02
CA GLU A 73 -17.52 -0.80 0.62
C GLU A 73 -16.86 -0.49 1.97
N GLU A 74 -16.31 -1.49 2.65
CA GLU A 74 -15.61 -1.32 3.94
C GLU A 74 -14.14 -0.92 3.77
N VAL A 75 -13.61 -0.99 2.54
CA VAL A 75 -12.22 -0.65 2.21
C VAL A 75 -12.04 0.87 2.11
N THR A 76 -11.96 1.50 3.28
CA THR A 76 -11.93 2.96 3.46
C THR A 76 -10.55 3.49 3.85
N VAL A 77 -10.38 4.82 3.81
CA VAL A 77 -9.15 5.48 4.30
C VAL A 77 -8.93 5.25 5.79
N GLU A 78 -10.02 5.25 6.54
CA GLU A 78 -10.08 5.08 7.98
C GLU A 78 -9.59 3.68 8.38
N LEU A 79 -10.05 2.62 7.71
CA LEU A 79 -9.58 1.25 7.95
C LEU A 79 -8.04 1.13 7.89
N PHE A 80 -7.40 1.74 6.89
CA PHE A 80 -5.93 1.69 6.80
C PHE A 80 -5.23 2.63 7.79
N ARG A 81 -5.86 3.72 8.22
CA ARG A 81 -5.32 4.55 9.32
C ARG A 81 -5.30 3.77 10.62
N GLU A 82 -6.37 3.03 10.90
CA GLU A 82 -6.48 2.15 12.05
C GLU A 82 -5.46 1.03 11.98
N TYR A 83 -5.31 0.35 10.83
CA TYR A 83 -4.28 -0.67 10.64
C TYR A 83 -2.85 -0.14 10.88
N ILE A 84 -2.57 1.08 10.42
CA ILE A 84 -1.29 1.75 10.69
C ILE A 84 -1.12 2.05 12.18
N GLY A 85 -2.18 2.51 12.85
CA GLY A 85 -2.21 2.73 14.29
C GLY A 85 -1.93 1.46 15.07
N TYR A 86 -2.60 0.37 14.74
CA TYR A 86 -2.38 -0.97 15.29
C TYR A 86 -0.91 -1.41 15.14
N MET A 87 -0.35 -1.30 13.94
CA MET A 87 1.06 -1.69 13.73
C MET A 87 2.05 -0.86 14.57
N LEU A 88 1.80 0.45 14.73
CA LEU A 88 2.71 1.34 15.45
C LEU A 88 2.56 1.25 16.96
N ASN A 89 1.33 1.19 17.45
CA ASN A 89 1.03 1.32 18.87
C ASN A 89 0.89 -0.04 19.54
N ASP A 90 0.20 -0.99 18.90
CA ASP A 90 -0.16 -2.25 19.53
C ASP A 90 0.90 -3.32 19.25
N GLN A 91 1.36 -3.40 17.99
CA GLN A 91 2.48 -4.28 17.62
C GLN A 91 3.86 -3.65 17.87
N CYS A 92 3.91 -2.36 18.23
CA CYS A 92 5.15 -1.62 18.48
C CYS A 92 6.19 -1.74 17.35
N LEU A 93 5.74 -1.85 16.09
CA LEU A 93 6.64 -2.03 14.96
C LEU A 93 7.40 -0.74 14.67
N GLN A 94 8.66 -0.90 14.24
CA GLN A 94 9.46 0.22 13.81
C GLN A 94 8.79 0.92 12.60
N PRO A 95 8.80 2.27 12.55
CA PRO A 95 8.19 3.00 11.43
C PRO A 95 8.75 2.61 10.05
N THR A 96 9.99 2.13 10.00
CA THR A 96 10.60 1.58 8.77
C THR A 96 9.90 0.31 8.30
N THR A 97 9.56 -0.60 9.22
CA THR A 97 8.82 -1.84 8.95
C THR A 97 7.39 -1.54 8.51
N VAL A 98 6.70 -0.66 9.23
CA VAL A 98 5.35 -0.21 8.85
C VAL A 98 5.34 0.37 7.43
N ASN A 99 6.33 1.19 7.10
CA ASN A 99 6.46 1.75 5.75
C ASN A 99 6.69 0.69 4.66
N VAL A 100 7.38 -0.41 4.98
CA VAL A 100 7.56 -1.54 4.03
C VAL A 100 6.20 -2.17 3.75
N ARG A 101 5.45 -2.54 4.80
CA ARG A 101 4.11 -3.17 4.69
C ARG A 101 3.08 -2.29 3.98
N ILE A 102 3.07 -0.99 4.26
CA ILE A 102 2.12 -0.07 3.63
C ILE A 102 2.43 0.21 2.16
N ARG A 103 3.68 0.06 1.71
CA ARG A 103 4.04 0.36 0.31
C ARG A 103 3.36 -0.57 -0.70
N THR A 104 3.30 -1.86 -0.41
CA THR A 104 2.62 -2.85 -1.28
C THR A 104 1.11 -2.66 -1.23
N ASN A 105 0.54 -2.51 -0.03
CA ASN A 105 -0.87 -2.22 0.17
C ASN A 105 -1.31 -0.95 -0.58
N ARG A 106 -0.47 0.10 -0.61
CA ARG A 106 -0.74 1.31 -1.39
C ARG A 106 -0.80 1.05 -2.89
N ALA A 107 0.09 0.21 -3.42
CA ALA A 107 0.06 -0.15 -4.85
C ALA A 107 -1.21 -0.93 -5.19
N PHE A 108 -1.61 -1.85 -4.32
CA PHE A 108 -2.87 -2.60 -4.41
C PHE A 108 -4.10 -1.69 -4.39
N LEU A 109 -4.22 -0.80 -3.41
CA LEU A 109 -5.37 0.11 -3.30
C LEU A 109 -5.44 1.11 -4.46
N ARG A 110 -4.28 1.57 -4.94
CA ARG A 110 -4.24 2.42 -6.14
C ARG A 110 -4.80 1.67 -7.34
N TYR A 111 -4.47 0.40 -7.50
CA TYR A 111 -5.03 -0.43 -8.56
C TYR A 111 -6.55 -0.57 -8.42
N CYS A 112 -7.06 -0.92 -7.22
CA CYS A 112 -8.50 -1.01 -6.96
C CYS A 112 -9.25 0.29 -7.27
N TYR A 113 -8.66 1.44 -6.92
CA TYR A 113 -9.21 2.75 -7.25
C TYR A 113 -9.21 3.03 -8.76
N GLN A 114 -8.16 2.62 -9.47
CA GLN A 114 -8.08 2.77 -10.93
C GLN A 114 -9.12 1.90 -11.65
N GLU A 115 -9.40 0.72 -11.13
CA GLU A 115 -10.44 -0.21 -11.62
C GLU A 115 -11.86 0.19 -11.18
N GLY A 116 -12.00 1.19 -10.31
CA GLY A 116 -13.29 1.70 -9.83
C GLY A 116 -13.96 0.82 -8.77
N TRP A 117 -13.22 -0.08 -8.12
CA TRP A 117 -13.76 -0.98 -7.08
C TRP A 117 -13.90 -0.30 -5.72
N ILE A 118 -13.10 0.74 -5.46
CA ILE A 118 -13.13 1.54 -4.24
C ILE A 118 -13.08 3.04 -4.58
N GLU A 119 -13.72 3.88 -3.75
CA GLU A 119 -13.82 5.32 -4.01
C GLU A 119 -12.63 6.14 -3.48
N ALA A 120 -11.90 5.61 -2.49
CA ALA A 120 -10.96 6.41 -1.72
C ALA A 120 -9.52 6.36 -2.27
N LEU A 121 -8.93 7.55 -2.49
CA LEU A 121 -7.54 7.69 -2.95
C LEU A 121 -6.60 8.05 -1.78
N PHE A 122 -5.88 7.04 -1.26
CA PHE A 122 -4.87 7.10 -0.18
C PHE A 122 -3.60 7.93 -0.49
N THR A 123 -3.60 8.73 -1.55
CA THR A 123 -2.38 9.31 -2.11
C THR A 123 -1.87 10.54 -1.34
N LYS A 124 -2.76 11.27 -0.64
CA LYS A 124 -2.40 12.51 0.08
C LYS A 124 -2.15 12.35 1.60
N ASN A 125 -2.71 11.34 2.27
CA ASN A 125 -2.63 11.25 3.75
C ASN A 125 -1.37 10.54 4.31
N LEU A 126 -0.69 9.70 3.52
CA LEU A 126 0.49 8.96 3.99
C LEU A 126 1.78 9.79 4.09
N SER A 127 1.83 10.99 3.51
CA SER A 127 2.95 11.93 3.72
C SER A 127 3.02 12.41 5.18
N GLN A 128 1.90 12.38 5.92
CA GLN A 128 1.86 12.69 7.36
C GLN A 128 2.62 11.64 8.20
N LEU A 129 2.86 10.45 7.66
CA LEU A 129 3.64 9.39 8.31
C LEU A 129 5.14 9.75 8.45
N ASN A 130 5.66 10.62 7.58
CA ASN A 130 7.01 11.17 7.75
C ASN A 130 7.09 12.12 8.97
N SER A 131 5.99 12.80 9.32
CA SER A 131 5.88 13.58 10.56
C SER A 131 5.82 12.67 11.79
N LEU A 132 5.16 11.51 11.72
CA LEU A 132 5.18 10.53 12.80
C LEU A 132 6.60 9.97 13.05
N LYS A 133 7.37 9.69 12.00
CA LYS A 133 8.78 9.27 12.12
C LYS A 133 9.63 10.25 12.94
N MET A 134 9.41 11.55 12.78
CA MET A 134 10.12 12.59 13.55
C MET A 134 9.71 12.54 15.03
N LYS A 135 8.42 12.39 15.31
CA LYS A 135 7.89 12.33 16.68
C LYS A 135 8.40 11.10 17.44
N TYR A 136 8.41 9.93 16.80
CA TYR A 136 8.93 8.68 17.38
C TYR A 136 10.45 8.70 17.62
N ARG A 137 11.23 9.30 16.73
CA ARG A 137 12.69 9.44 16.90
C ARG A 137 13.05 10.29 18.13
N HIS A 138 12.24 11.30 18.45
CA HIS A 138 12.48 12.19 19.61
C HIS A 138 11.98 11.63 20.94
N LEU A 139 11.00 10.71 20.93
CA LEU A 139 10.51 10.03 22.13
C LEU A 139 11.50 8.97 22.66
N HIS A 140 12.33 8.37 21.81
CA HIS A 140 13.31 7.34 22.19
C HIS A 140 14.75 7.85 22.34
N GLN A 141 15.01 9.14 22.10
CA GLN A 141 16.32 9.79 22.35
C GLN A 141 16.38 10.54 23.69
N GLN A 142 15.32 10.46 24.50
CA GLN A 142 15.21 11.12 25.81
C GLN A 142 15.24 10.14 27.00
N LYS A 143 15.80 8.94 26.81
CA LYS A 143 16.18 8.02 27.88
C LYS A 143 17.69 7.84 27.85
#